data_AF-A0A1I8G5N9-F1
#
_entry.id   AF-A0A1I8G5N9-F1
#
_cell.length_a   1.000
_cell.length_b   1.000
_cell.length_c   1.000
_cell.angle_alpha   90.00
_cell.angle_beta   90.00
_cell.angle_gamma   90.00
#
_symmetry.space_group_name_H-M   'P 1'
#
loop_
_entity.id
_entity.type
_entity.pdbx_description
1 polymer ?
#
loop_
_entity_poly.entity_id
_entity_poly.type
_entity_poly.pdbx_seq_one_letter_code
_entity_poly.pdbx_strand_id
1 'polypeptide(L)'
;KWRMLITQIHEVGTYGCVVERESGTSYLFFQSFTLALLGEAEAHQAHAFGNGGRELKPEEFKFDKAAAKVQNSDKFGAELARLALEFSATGKRSDFSQI
;
A
#
# COMPACT_ATOMS: atom_id res chain seq x y z
N LYS A 1 -7.89 -12.82 9.46
CA LYS A 1 -6.75 -12.09 10.06
C LYS A 1 -6.19 -11.12 9.02
N TRP A 2 -5.53 -10.03 9.44
CA TRP A 2 -4.84 -9.13 8.52
C TRP A 2 -3.37 -9.54 8.41
N ARG A 3 -2.79 -9.41 7.22
CA ARG A 3 -1.37 -9.64 6.96
C ARG A 3 -0.79 -8.49 6.15
N MET A 4 0.50 -8.27 6.35
CA MET A 4 1.31 -7.36 5.55
C MET A 4 2.41 -8.17 4.89
N LEU A 5 2.61 -7.99 3.59
CA LEU A 5 3.70 -8.59 2.82
C LEU A 5 4.45 -7.47 2.10
N ILE A 6 5.78 -7.51 2.18
CA ILE A 6 6.67 -6.69 1.36
C ILE A 6 7.44 -7.65 0.47
N THR A 7 7.31 -7.49 -0.84
CA THR A 7 7.91 -8.39 -1.84
C THR A 7 8.65 -7.56 -2.87
N GLN A 8 9.84 -8.00 -3.27
CA GLN A 8 10.51 -7.41 -4.42
C GLN A 8 9.72 -7.76 -5.70
N ILE A 9 9.41 -6.77 -6.53
CA ILE A 9 8.64 -6.92 -7.76
C ILE A 9 9.49 -6.42 -8.93
N HIS A 10 9.71 -7.27 -9.94
CA HIS A 10 10.56 -6.98 -11.11
C HIS A 10 12.06 -6.88 -10.80
N GLU A 11 12.59 -5.66 -10.74
CA GLU A 11 14.02 -5.37 -10.78
C GLU A 11 14.64 -5.23 -9.38
N VAL A 12 15.97 -5.16 -9.33
CA VAL A 12 16.70 -4.85 -8.09
C VAL A 12 16.31 -3.45 -7.64
N GLY A 13 15.63 -3.36 -6.50
CA GLY A 13 15.28 -2.09 -5.86
C GLY A 13 13.81 -1.68 -5.96
N THR A 14 12.95 -2.44 -6.65
CA THR A 14 11.50 -2.20 -6.71
C THR A 14 10.73 -3.22 -5.86
N TYR A 15 9.79 -2.73 -5.06
CA TYR A 15 9.07 -3.48 -4.04
C TYR A 15 7.57 -3.19 -4.11
N GLY A 16 6.78 -4.18 -3.75
CA GLY A 16 5.36 -4.06 -3.46
C GLY A 16 5.10 -4.30 -1.98
N CYS A 17 4.35 -3.40 -1.34
CA CYS A 17 3.77 -3.60 -0.03
C CYS A 17 2.28 -3.88 -0.19
N VAL A 18 1.81 -5.01 0.35
CA VAL A 18 0.40 -5.39 0.37
C VAL A 18 -0.05 -5.57 1.81
N VAL A 19 -1.10 -4.85 2.21
CA VAL A 19 -1.81 -5.06 3.47
C VAL A 19 -3.19 -5.60 3.13
N GLU A 20 -3.50 -6.82 3.55
CA GLU A 20 -4.75 -7.46 3.15
C GLU A 20 -5.36 -8.33 4.23
N ARG A 21 -6.68 -8.47 4.13
CA ARG A 21 -7.45 -9.44 4.87
C ARG A 21 -7.36 -10.78 4.16
N GLU A 22 -6.86 -11.80 4.85
CA GLU A 22 -6.67 -13.15 4.26
C GLU A 22 -7.95 -13.74 3.66
N SER A 23 -9.12 -13.39 4.21
CA SER A 23 -10.42 -13.85 3.71
C SER A 23 -10.93 -13.06 2.50
N GLY A 24 -10.28 -11.98 2.08
CA GLY A 24 -10.78 -11.05 1.06
C GLY A 24 -12.00 -10.21 1.47
N THR A 25 -12.54 -10.44 2.67
CA THR A 25 -13.69 -9.74 3.23
C THR A 25 -13.41 -9.32 4.68
N SER A 26 -13.57 -8.04 4.96
CA SER A 26 -13.53 -7.45 6.30
C SER A 26 -14.94 -7.02 6.73
N TYR A 27 -15.32 -7.40 7.96
CA TYR A 27 -16.58 -6.97 8.60
C TYR A 27 -16.40 -5.72 9.48
N LEU A 28 -15.20 -5.14 9.51
CA LEU A 28 -14.94 -3.89 10.20
C LEU A 28 -15.48 -2.72 9.40
N PHE A 29 -16.15 -1.79 10.07
CA PHE A 29 -16.50 -0.49 9.52
C PHE A 29 -15.31 0.46 9.69
N PHE A 30 -14.60 0.77 8.61
CA PHE A 30 -13.42 1.63 8.66
C PHE A 30 -13.82 3.11 8.60
N GLN A 31 -13.55 3.86 9.67
CA GLN A 31 -13.72 5.32 9.67
C GLN A 31 -12.64 6.02 8.82
N SER A 32 -11.43 5.46 8.81
CA SER A 32 -10.32 5.95 8.01
C SER A 32 -9.27 4.86 7.79
N PHE A 33 -8.44 5.05 6.77
CA PHE A 33 -7.21 4.27 6.57
C PHE A 33 -6.09 5.14 6.02
N THR A 34 -4.85 4.74 6.30
CA THR A 34 -3.66 5.31 5.69
C THR A 34 -2.57 4.23 5.62
N LEU A 35 -1.91 4.11 4.47
CA LEU A 35 -0.66 3.39 4.29
C LEU A 35 0.36 4.39 3.73
N ALA A 36 1.46 4.58 4.45
CA ALA A 36 2.53 5.51 4.09
C ALA A 36 3.88 4.78 4.14
N LEU A 37 4.75 5.07 3.19
CA LEU A 37 6.14 4.66 3.23
C LEU A 37 6.93 5.67 4.05
N LEU A 38 7.80 5.16 4.91
CA LEU A 38 8.69 5.97 5.73
C LEU A 38 10.13 5.76 5.23
N GLY A 39 10.91 6.83 5.18
CA GLY A 39 12.30 6.81 4.73
C GLY A 39 12.48 7.16 3.25
N GLU A 40 13.67 6.86 2.73
CA GLU A 40 14.08 7.18 1.36
C GLU A 40 13.48 6.18 0.36
N ALA A 41 12.20 6.36 0.01
CA ALA A 41 11.50 5.57 -0.98
C ALA A 41 10.69 6.45 -1.94
N GLU A 42 10.64 6.07 -3.20
CA GLU A 42 9.77 6.67 -4.21
C GLU A 42 8.56 5.77 -4.44
N ALA A 43 7.35 6.26 -4.16
CA ALA A 43 6.12 5.52 -4.45
C ALA A 43 5.76 5.64 -5.93
N HIS A 44 5.28 4.57 -6.56
CA HIS A 44 4.94 4.50 -7.98
C HIS A 44 3.45 4.43 -8.22
N GLN A 45 2.80 3.44 -7.61
CA GLN A 45 1.39 3.13 -7.81
C GLN A 45 0.77 2.66 -6.50
N ALA A 46 -0.52 2.95 -6.31
CA ALA A 46 -1.27 2.51 -5.15
C ALA A 46 -2.66 2.06 -5.57
N HIS A 47 -3.12 0.95 -5.01
CA HIS A 47 -4.46 0.41 -5.21
C HIS A 47 -5.11 0.11 -3.86
N ALA A 48 -6.42 0.34 -3.78
CA ALA A 48 -7.22 0.00 -2.62
C ALA A 48 -8.41 -0.84 -3.07
N PHE A 49 -8.76 -1.86 -2.29
CA PHE A 49 -9.86 -2.78 -2.59
C PHE A 49 -10.75 -2.98 -1.38
N GLY A 50 -12.06 -2.98 -1.64
CA GLY A 50 -13.10 -3.37 -0.71
C GLY A 50 -13.32 -4.88 -0.72
N ASN A 51 -14.45 -5.30 -0.18
CA ASN A 51 -14.75 -6.73 -0.03
C ASN A 51 -14.90 -7.41 -1.39
N GLY A 52 -14.56 -8.70 -1.44
CA GLY A 52 -14.66 -9.49 -2.67
C GLY A 52 -13.74 -9.04 -3.79
N GLY A 53 -12.70 -8.25 -3.48
CA GLY A 53 -11.74 -7.75 -4.46
C GLY A 53 -12.26 -6.57 -5.31
N ARG A 54 -13.35 -5.93 -4.89
CA ARG A 54 -13.85 -4.71 -5.56
C ARG A 54 -12.81 -3.60 -5.45
N GLU A 55 -12.27 -3.14 -6.57
CA GLU A 55 -11.40 -1.97 -6.58
C GLU A 55 -12.17 -0.72 -6.11
N LEU A 56 -11.56 0.04 -5.19
CA LEU A 56 -12.10 1.33 -4.78
C LEU A 56 -11.96 2.30 -5.96
N LYS A 57 -12.99 3.12 -6.16
CA LYS A 57 -12.96 4.12 -7.21
C LYS A 57 -11.95 5.24 -6.86
N PRO A 58 -11.41 5.95 -7.87
CA PRO A 58 -10.48 7.06 -7.63
C PRO A 58 -11.02 8.14 -6.68
N GLU A 59 -12.34 8.32 -6.61
CA GLU A 59 -12.96 9.27 -5.69
C GLU A 59 -13.08 8.75 -4.25
N GLU A 60 -12.89 7.45 -3.98
CA GLU A 60 -13.00 6.86 -2.63
C GLU A 60 -11.69 6.96 -1.85
N PHE A 61 -10.55 7.17 -2.50
CA PHE A 61 -9.23 7.27 -1.86
C PHE A 61 -8.35 8.34 -2.52
N LYS A 62 -7.24 8.68 -1.88
CA LYS A 62 -6.25 9.64 -2.38
C LYS A 62 -4.87 9.01 -2.33
N PHE A 63 -4.13 9.10 -3.42
CA PHE A 63 -2.72 8.73 -3.47
C PHE A 63 -1.87 9.98 -3.66
N ASP A 64 -1.05 10.29 -2.66
CA ASP A 64 -0.06 11.35 -2.69
C ASP A 64 1.30 10.71 -2.98
N LYS A 65 1.75 10.83 -4.23
CA LYS A 65 3.03 10.28 -4.69
C LYS A 65 4.21 10.95 -3.99
N ALA A 66 4.13 12.27 -3.75
CA ALA A 66 5.20 13.03 -3.13
C ALA A 66 5.37 12.71 -1.64
N ALA A 67 4.25 12.49 -0.94
CA ALA A 67 4.25 12.03 0.45
C ALA A 67 4.32 10.50 0.59
N ALA A 68 4.45 9.76 -0.52
CA ALA A 68 4.49 8.31 -0.58
C ALA A 68 3.38 7.63 0.25
N LYS A 69 2.14 8.14 0.12
CA LYS A 69 1.02 7.81 1.02
C LYS A 69 -0.28 7.60 0.26
N VAL A 70 -1.01 6.55 0.63
CA VAL A 70 -2.39 6.29 0.21
C VAL A 70 -3.32 6.35 1.43
N GLN A 71 -4.47 7.04 1.30
CA GLN A 71 -5.44 7.22 2.38
C GLN A 71 -6.87 7.30 1.86
N ASN A 72 -7.86 7.11 2.73
CA ASN A 72 -9.26 7.30 2.34
C ASN A 72 -9.58 8.77 2.00
N SER A 73 -10.63 8.96 1.21
CA SER A 73 -11.30 10.25 1.02
C SER A 73 -12.56 10.35 1.89
N ASP A 74 -13.29 11.46 1.75
CA ASP A 74 -14.59 11.67 2.38
C ASP A 74 -15.71 10.85 1.73
N LYS A 75 -15.50 10.29 0.53
CA LYS A 75 -16.46 9.42 -0.17
C LYS A 75 -16.23 7.94 0.08
N PHE A 76 -15.27 7.59 0.94
CA PHE A 76 -14.94 6.21 1.25
C PHE A 76 -16.13 5.50 1.89
N GLY A 77 -16.60 4.42 1.27
CA GLY A 77 -17.74 3.63 1.74
C GLY A 77 -17.49 2.76 2.98
N ALA A 78 -16.48 3.07 3.79
CA ALA A 78 -16.07 2.36 5.01
C ALA A 78 -15.70 0.87 4.83
N GLU A 79 -15.49 0.43 3.59
CA GLU A 79 -15.20 -0.96 3.24
C GLU A 79 -13.77 -1.10 2.70
N LEU A 80 -12.91 -1.81 3.43
CA LEU A 80 -11.53 -2.09 3.03
C LEU A 80 -11.18 -3.56 3.30
N ALA A 81 -10.61 -4.22 2.30
CA ALA A 81 -10.06 -5.57 2.40
C ALA A 81 -8.59 -5.65 1.98
N ARG A 82 -8.10 -4.74 1.13
CA ARG A 82 -6.70 -4.74 0.68
C ARG A 82 -6.20 -3.34 0.30
N LEU A 83 -4.94 -3.09 0.61
CA LEU A 83 -4.14 -1.97 0.11
C LEU A 83 -2.89 -2.54 -0.56
N ALA A 84 -2.50 -1.99 -1.69
CA ALA A 84 -1.26 -2.30 -2.38
C ALA A 84 -0.53 -1.00 -2.72
N LEU A 85 0.78 -0.96 -2.52
CA LEU A 85 1.64 0.18 -2.82
C LEU A 85 2.94 -0.32 -3.42
N GLU A 86 3.25 0.13 -4.63
CA GLU A 86 4.50 -0.14 -5.32
C GLU A 86 5.47 1.02 -5.08
N PHE A 87 6.74 0.71 -4.85
CA PHE A 87 7.77 1.70 -4.56
C PHE A 87 9.17 1.21 -4.91
N SER A 88 10.10 2.14 -5.06
CA SER A 88 11.53 1.83 -5.14
C SER A 88 12.26 2.38 -3.92
N ALA A 89 13.19 1.59 -3.38
CA ALA A 89 14.11 2.08 -2.37
C ALA A 89 15.14 3.00 -3.05
N THR A 90 15.24 4.25 -2.59
CA THR A 90 16.16 5.26 -3.16
C THR A 90 17.48 5.35 -2.38
N GLY A 91 17.55 4.71 -1.22
CA GLY A 91 18.80 4.57 -0.48
C GLY A 91 19.81 3.77 -1.28
N LYS A 92 21.04 4.29 -1.41
CA LYS A 92 22.16 3.50 -1.92
C LYS A 92 22.20 2.19 -1.16
N ARG A 93 22.30 1.07 -1.88
CA ARG A 93 22.75 -0.20 -1.31
C ARG A 93 24.11 0.09 -0.68
N SER A 94 24.15 0.39 0.61
CA SER A 94 25.40 0.40 1.35
C SER A 94 25.86 -1.04 1.30
N ASP A 95 26.80 -1.31 0.40
CA ASP A 95 27.37 -2.63 0.19
C ASP A 95 27.71 -3.22 1.57
N PHE A 96 27.02 -4.30 1.94
CA PHE A 96 27.46 -5.17 3.02
C PHE A 96 28.70 -5.99 2.59
N SER A 97 29.59 -5.41 1.80
CA SER A 97 30.95 -5.89 1.65
C SER A 97 31.83 -5.17 2.67
N GLN A 98 31.85 -5.69 3.89
CA GLN A 98 33.04 -5.77 4.75
C GLN A 98 32.59 -6.33 6.11
N ILE A 99 32.78 -7.63 6.31
CA ILE A 99 33.76 -8.24 7.22
C ILE A 99 33.92 -9.71 6.78
#